data_AF-A0A2N2BMS6-F1
#
_entry.id   AF-A0A2N2BMS6-F1
#
_cell.length_a   1.000
_cell.length_b   1.000
_cell.length_c   1.000
_cell.angle_alpha   90.00
_cell.angle_beta   90.00
_cell.angle_gamma   90.00
#
_symmetry.space_group_name_H-M   'P 1'
#
loop_
_entity.id
_entity.type
_entity.pdbx_description
1 polymer ?
#
loop_
_entity_poly.entity_id
_entity_poly.type
_entity_poly.pdbx_seq_one_letter_code
_entity_poly.pdbx_strand_id
1 'polypeptide(L)'
;MIDRGTIMFEVDSEKSQKIDEVMRNVHKALVEKGYNPVNQIVGYVMSGDPTYITSHREARNAIQKIERDELLEELVRRYLKSI
;
A
#
# COMPACT_ATOMS: atom_id res chain seq x y z
N MET A 1 -2.32 -34.27 9.56
CA MET A 1 -1.39 -33.13 9.69
C MET A 1 -1.88 -32.06 8.74
N ILE A 2 -2.32 -30.92 9.25
CA ILE A 2 -2.70 -29.78 8.39
C ILE A 2 -1.39 -29.11 8.01
N ASP A 3 -1.09 -29.08 6.71
CA ASP A 3 0.07 -28.38 6.16
C ASP A 3 -0.06 -26.88 6.48
N ARG A 4 0.77 -26.40 7.41
CA ARG A 4 0.75 -24.99 7.84
C ARG A 4 1.37 -24.05 6.80
N GLY A 5 2.11 -24.59 5.83
CA GLY A 5 2.79 -23.80 4.80
C GLY A 5 1.82 -23.17 3.81
N THR A 6 0.82 -23.92 3.36
CA THR A 6 -0.17 -23.44 2.38
C THR A 6 -1.01 -22.28 2.91
N ILE A 7 -1.44 -22.33 4.18
CA ILE A 7 -2.29 -21.30 4.81
C ILE A 7 -1.53 -19.97 4.97
N MET A 8 -0.27 -20.01 5.41
CA MET A 8 0.53 -18.78 5.53
C MET A 8 0.76 -18.12 4.17
N PHE A 9 1.00 -18.92 3.13
CA PHE A 9 1.21 -18.42 1.77
C PHE A 9 -0.06 -17.78 1.18
N GLU A 10 -1.24 -18.38 1.38
CA GLU A 10 -2.52 -17.81 0.94
C GLU A 10 -2.79 -16.47 1.63
N VAL A 11 -2.62 -16.38 2.95
CA VAL A 11 -2.85 -15.15 3.72
C VAL A 11 -1.92 -14.01 3.26
N ASP A 12 -0.64 -14.30 3.03
CA ASP A 12 0.31 -13.30 2.53
C ASP A 12 -0.05 -12.82 1.11
N SER A 13 -0.57 -13.73 0.27
CA SER A 13 -1.00 -13.39 -1.09
C SER A 13 -2.23 -12.47 -1.10
N GLU A 14 -3.21 -12.71 -0.22
CA GLU A 14 -4.40 -11.86 -0.08
C GLU A 14 -4.03 -10.47 0.42
N LYS A 15 -3.13 -10.38 1.42
CA LYS A 15 -2.62 -9.09 1.91
C LYS A 15 -1.91 -8.30 0.81
N SER A 16 -1.02 -8.94 0.06
CA SER A 16 -0.29 -8.31 -1.05
C SER A 16 -1.26 -7.77 -2.12
N GLN A 17 -2.29 -8.55 -2.48
CA GLN A 17 -3.33 -8.11 -3.43
C GLN A 17 -4.09 -6.89 -2.93
N LYS A 18 -4.47 -6.88 -1.65
CA LYS A 18 -5.18 -5.76 -1.03
C LYS A 18 -4.31 -4.48 -1.02
N ILE A 19 -3.04 -4.59 -0.65
CA ILE A 19 -2.10 -3.46 -0.69
C ILE A 19 -2.00 -2.92 -2.13
N ASP A 20 -1.91 -3.82 -3.12
CA ASP A 20 -1.85 -3.45 -4.53
C ASP A 20 -3.06 -2.64 -5.01
N GLU A 21 -4.25 -3.10 -4.66
CA GLU A 21 -5.50 -2.43 -5.02
C GLU A 21 -5.55 -1.01 -4.44
N VAL A 22 -5.23 -0.89 -3.14
CA VAL A 22 -5.20 0.41 -2.46
C VAL A 22 -4.15 1.32 -3.08
N MET A 23 -2.94 0.84 -3.35
CA MET A 23 -1.86 1.64 -3.93
C MET A 23 -2.18 2.12 -5.35
N ARG A 24 -2.86 1.31 -6.16
CA ARG A 24 -3.39 1.75 -7.47
C ARG A 24 -4.43 2.84 -7.33
N ASN A 25 -5.34 2.72 -6.35
CA ASN A 25 -6.34 3.74 -6.10
C ASN A 25 -5.71 5.05 -5.61
N VAL A 26 -4.77 4.97 -4.66
CA VAL A 26 -4.00 6.10 -4.13
C VAL A 26 -3.24 6.81 -5.23
N HIS A 27 -2.49 6.07 -6.06
CA HIS A 27 -1.78 6.64 -7.20
C HIS A 27 -2.72 7.43 -8.11
N LYS A 28 -3.84 6.82 -8.54
CA LYS A 28 -4.80 7.48 -9.43
C LYS A 28 -5.43 8.71 -8.76
N ALA A 29 -5.79 8.64 -7.48
CA ALA A 29 -6.35 9.77 -6.75
C ALA A 29 -5.37 10.95 -6.64
N LEU A 30 -4.07 10.66 -6.42
CA LEU A 30 -3.02 11.66 -6.34
C LEU A 30 -2.79 12.34 -7.71
N VAL A 31 -2.69 11.56 -8.79
CA VAL A 31 -2.53 12.09 -10.15
C VAL A 31 -3.71 12.97 -10.55
N GLU A 32 -4.96 12.53 -10.30
CA GLU A 32 -6.16 13.31 -10.64
C GLU A 32 -6.25 14.64 -9.88
N LYS A 33 -5.61 14.75 -8.71
CA LYS A 33 -5.52 15.99 -7.93
C LYS A 33 -4.25 16.80 -8.21
N GLY A 34 -3.40 16.35 -9.13
CA GLY A 34 -2.18 17.06 -9.51
C GLY A 34 -1.04 16.94 -8.49
N TYR A 35 -1.11 15.97 -7.57
CA TYR A 35 -0.02 15.69 -6.63
C TYR A 35 1.01 14.74 -7.27
N ASN A 36 2.27 14.88 -6.89
CA ASN A 36 3.30 13.89 -7.22
C ASN A 36 3.09 12.64 -6.35
N PRO A 37 2.74 11.47 -6.95
CA PRO A 37 2.39 10.31 -6.15
C PRO A 37 3.54 9.80 -5.29
N VAL A 38 4.77 9.79 -5.82
CA VAL A 38 5.96 9.30 -5.11
C VAL A 38 6.22 10.14 -3.87
N ASN A 39 6.24 11.47 -4.00
CA ASN A 39 6.51 12.37 -2.86
C ASN A 39 5.47 12.21 -1.75
N GLN A 40 4.18 12.10 -2.11
CA GLN A 40 3.10 11.96 -1.15
C GLN A 40 3.11 10.60 -0.44
N ILE A 41 3.37 9.51 -1.18
CA ILE A 41 3.48 8.17 -0.60
C ILE A 41 4.69 8.10 0.33
N VAL A 42 5.86 8.62 -0.08
CA VAL A 42 7.05 8.68 0.78
C VAL A 42 6.78 9.51 2.04
N GLY A 43 6.16 10.69 1.90
CA GLY A 43 5.78 11.54 3.02
C GLY A 43 4.85 10.82 4.00
N TYR A 44 3.85 10.11 3.49
CA TYR A 44 2.94 9.29 4.30
C TYR A 44 3.65 8.14 5.01
N VAL A 45 4.47 7.35 4.31
CA VAL A 45 5.18 6.20 4.89
C VAL A 45 6.11 6.65 6.02
N MET A 46 6.87 7.74 5.81
CA MET A 46 7.84 8.24 6.78
C MET A 46 7.20 8.92 7.99
N SER A 47 6.16 9.73 7.79
CA SER A 47 5.55 10.52 8.86
C SER A 47 4.36 9.84 9.54
N GLY A 48 3.63 9.00 8.80
CA GLY A 48 2.32 8.47 9.18
C GLY A 48 1.18 9.47 9.08
N ASP A 49 1.43 10.70 8.64
CA ASP A 49 0.40 11.72 8.52
C ASP A 49 -0.50 11.46 7.29
N PRO A 50 -1.79 11.13 7.48
CA PRO A 50 -2.70 10.82 6.38
C PRO A 50 -3.01 12.02 5.48
N THR A 51 -2.64 13.25 5.86
CA THR A 51 -2.88 14.45 5.04
C THR A 51 -2.08 14.45 3.74
N TYR A 52 -0.94 13.73 3.68
CA TYR A 52 -0.20 13.50 2.44
C TYR A 52 -1.06 12.79 1.39
N ILE A 53 -2.04 11.99 1.79
CA ILE A 53 -2.92 11.29 0.87
C ILE A 53 -4.23 12.08 0.76
N THR A 54 -4.66 12.36 -0.48
CA THR A 54 -5.93 13.05 -0.73
C THR A 54 -7.13 12.19 -0.30
N SER A 55 -8.20 12.82 0.19
CA SER A 55 -9.47 12.14 0.45
C SER A 55 -10.24 11.76 -0.83
N HIS A 56 -9.78 12.24 -2.00
CA HIS A 56 -10.37 11.90 -3.29
C HIS A 56 -10.39 10.38 -3.53
N ARG A 57 -11.49 9.87 -4.07
CA ARG A 57 -11.71 8.42 -4.32
C ARG A 57 -11.50 7.54 -3.09
N GLU A 58 -11.79 8.10 -1.91
CA GLU A 58 -11.60 7.44 -0.62
C GLU A 58 -10.16 6.97 -0.35
N ALA A 59 -9.17 7.49 -1.10
CA ALA A 59 -7.80 7.01 -1.08
C ALA A 59 -7.17 7.12 0.32
N ARG A 60 -7.37 8.24 1.01
CA ARG A 60 -6.93 8.43 2.39
C ARG A 60 -7.51 7.38 3.34
N ASN A 61 -8.82 7.13 3.27
CA ASN A 61 -9.45 6.17 4.16
C ASN A 61 -9.02 4.73 3.84
N ALA A 62 -8.76 4.42 2.57
CA ALA A 62 -8.31 3.11 2.13
C ALA A 62 -6.89 2.79 2.61
N ILE A 63 -5.94 3.72 2.45
CA ILE A 63 -4.55 3.50 2.86
C ILE A 63 -4.37 3.46 4.38
N GLN A 64 -5.19 4.19 5.14
CA GLN A 64 -5.20 4.13 6.61
C GLN A 64 -5.66 2.77 7.18
N LYS A 65 -6.23 1.87 6.36
CA LYS A 65 -6.59 0.50 6.75
C LYS A 65 -5.44 -0.50 6.58
N ILE A 66 -4.28 -0.02 6.15
CA ILE A 66 -3.07 -0.81 5.95
C ILE A 66 -2.08 -0.36 7.01
N GLU A 67 -1.47 -1.31 7.72
CA GLU A 67 -0.39 -0.99 8.64
C GLU A 67 0.82 -0.48 7.87
N ARG A 68 1.49 0.55 8.37
CA ARG A 68 2.54 1.25 7.60
C ARG A 68 3.77 0.40 7.36
N ASP A 69 4.11 -0.46 8.31
CA ASP A 69 5.18 -1.44 8.19
C ASP A 69 4.85 -2.50 7.14
N GLU A 70 3.62 -3.01 7.10
CA GLU A 70 3.15 -3.91 6.03
C GLU A 70 3.25 -3.25 4.64
N LEU A 71 2.82 -1.99 4.53
CA LEU A 71 2.95 -1.23 3.29
C LEU A 71 4.42 -1.07 2.87
N LEU A 72 5.30 -0.68 3.80
CA LEU A 72 6.72 -0.49 3.51
C LEU A 72 7.40 -1.81 3.13
N GLU A 73 7.11 -2.89 3.86
CA GLU A 73 7.63 -4.22 3.57
C GLU A 73 7.25 -4.65 2.15
N GLU A 74 5.98 -4.51 1.77
CA GLU A 74 5.50 -4.88 0.45
C GLU A 74 6.15 -4.04 -0.66
N LEU A 75 6.35 -2.73 -0.44
CA LEU A 75 7.06 -1.87 -1.38
C LEU A 75 8.51 -2.32 -1.58
N VAL A 76 9.23 -2.64 -0.50
CA VAL A 76 10.61 -3.14 -0.56
C VAL A 76 10.68 -4.51 -1.24
N ARG A 77 9.77 -5.43 -0.89
CA ARG A 77 9.66 -6.77 -1.49
C ARG A 77 9.47 -6.68 -3.00
N ARG A 78 8.60 -5.79 -3.47
CA ARG A 78 8.36 -5.56 -4.91
C ARG A 78 9.57 -4.98 -5.61
N TYR A 79 10.23 -4.00 -4.99
CA TYR A 79 11.45 -3.43 -5.54
C TYR A 79 12.52 -4.52 -5.73
N LEU A 80 12.78 -5.33 -4.71
CA LEU A 80 13.75 -6.42 -4.78
C LEU A 80 13.36 -7.51 -5.78
N LYS A 81 12.07 -7.81 -5.95
CA LYS A 81 11.57 -8.75 -6.96
C LYS A 81 11.72 -8.25 -8.40
N SER A 82 11.82 -6.93 -8.59
CA SER A 82 11.97 -6.31 -9.92
C SER A 82 13.42 -6.22 -10.41
N ILE A 83 14.39 -6.63 -9.56
CA ILE A 83 15.81 -6.76 -9.87
C ILE A 83 16.09 -8.21 -10.28
#